data_AF-A0A534WB72-F1
#
_entry.id   AF-A0A534WB72-F1
#
_cell.length_a   1.000
_cell.length_b   1.000
_cell.length_c   1.000
_cell.angle_alpha   90.00
_cell.angle_beta   90.00
_cell.angle_gamma   90.00
#
_symmetry.space_group_name_H-M   'P 1'
#
loop_
_entity.id
_entity.type
_entity.pdbx_description
1 polymer ?
#
loop_
_entity_poly.entity_id
_entity_poly.type
_entity_poly.pdbx_seq_one_letter_code
_entity_poly.pdbx_strand_id
1 'polypeptide(L)'
;MRRSPSTRAGKFVRKEIHHVRGGRHGARSSKQAIAIGLSKARRSGVKVPAPRRSSAGARRKARRDLSRGQRRHERSARRQGAVRGALRREPRSSVSRRALSAQTRRAARQRSARERRAAAKKALRTKGPALRRSAARKAARTRAR
;
A
#
# COMPACT_ATOMS: atom_id res chain seq x y z
N MET A 1 -0.67 -16.98 -15.67
CA MET A 1 -1.51 -16.50 -14.54
C MET A 1 -1.52 -14.98 -14.41
N ARG A 2 -2.65 -14.30 -14.70
CA ARG A 2 -2.78 -12.85 -14.59
C ARG A 2 -3.08 -12.43 -13.15
N ARG A 3 -2.09 -11.92 -12.42
CA ARG A 3 -2.28 -11.45 -11.03
C ARG A 3 -3.17 -10.20 -11.00
N SER A 4 -4.05 -10.10 -10.00
CA SER A 4 -4.95 -8.95 -9.84
C SER A 4 -4.18 -7.61 -9.80
N PRO A 5 -4.78 -6.49 -10.23
CA PRO A 5 -4.12 -5.18 -10.20
C PRO A 5 -3.60 -4.79 -8.81
N SER A 6 -4.33 -5.13 -7.74
CA SER A 6 -3.93 -4.87 -6.36
C SER A 6 -2.71 -5.70 -5.94
N THR A 7 -2.64 -6.98 -6.35
CA THR A 7 -1.46 -7.83 -6.14
C THR A 7 -0.23 -7.27 -6.87
N ARG A 8 -0.39 -6.83 -8.12
CA ARG A 8 0.69 -6.21 -8.90
C ARG A 8 1.16 -4.92 -8.23
N ALA A 9 0.24 -4.06 -7.82
CA ALA A 9 0.54 -2.80 -7.12
C ALA A 9 1.28 -3.02 -5.80
N GLY A 10 0.95 -4.09 -5.07
CA GLY A 10 1.63 -4.47 -3.84
C GLY A 10 3.14 -4.65 -4.01
N LYS A 11 3.59 -5.15 -5.18
CA LYS A 11 5.03 -5.27 -5.48
C LYS A 11 5.72 -3.91 -5.55
N PHE A 12 5.06 -2.90 -6.12
CA PHE A 12 5.61 -1.54 -6.19
C PHE A 12 5.68 -0.89 -4.80
N VAL A 13 4.66 -1.07 -3.96
CA VAL A 13 4.68 -0.57 -2.58
C VAL A 13 5.78 -1.27 -1.77
N ARG A 14 5.93 -2.59 -1.93
CA ARG A 14 7.01 -3.35 -1.28
C ARG A 14 8.39 -2.85 -1.75
N LYS A 15 8.60 -2.68 -3.05
CA LYS A 15 9.85 -2.13 -3.61
C LYS A 15 10.13 -0.72 -3.05
N GLU A 16 9.10 0.11 -2.90
CA GLU A 16 9.25 1.44 -2.32
C GLU A 16 9.68 1.41 -0.86
N ILE A 17 9.08 0.53 -0.06
CA ILE A 17 9.51 0.31 1.33
C ILE A 17 10.97 -0.15 1.37
N HIS A 18 11.38 -1.04 0.48
CA HIS A 18 12.79 -1.46 0.38
C HIS A 18 13.72 -0.32 -0.02
N HIS A 19 13.32 0.56 -0.96
CA HIS A 19 14.11 1.75 -1.31
C HIS A 19 14.31 2.69 -0.13
N VAL A 20 13.25 2.88 0.68
CA VAL A 20 13.35 3.74 1.87
C VAL A 20 14.25 3.11 2.93
N ARG A 21 14.11 1.81 3.18
CA ARG A 21 14.98 1.08 4.11
C ARG A 21 16.44 1.05 3.67
N GLY A 22 16.68 0.82 2.38
CA GLY A 22 18.01 0.82 1.77
C GLY A 22 18.58 2.22 1.52
N GLY A 23 17.96 3.27 2.06
CA GLY A 23 18.52 4.63 2.07
C GLY A 23 18.55 5.36 0.74
N ARG A 24 17.87 4.87 -0.31
CA ARG A 24 17.80 5.57 -1.61
C ARG A 24 17.12 6.94 -1.50
N HIS A 25 16.14 7.04 -0.61
CA HIS A 25 15.43 8.25 -0.18
C HIS A 25 14.63 7.95 1.10
N GLY A 26 14.14 8.96 1.80
CA GLY A 26 13.23 8.85 2.94
C GLY A 26 11.75 8.92 2.55
N ALA A 27 10.89 8.94 3.57
CA ALA A 27 9.49 9.32 3.44
C ALA A 27 8.98 9.92 4.77
N ARG A 28 8.27 11.05 4.71
CA ARG A 28 7.69 11.73 5.87
C ARG A 28 6.68 10.89 6.65
N SER A 29 6.07 9.89 6.01
CA SER A 29 5.12 8.98 6.66
C SER A 29 4.94 7.67 5.88
N SER A 30 4.46 6.63 6.56
CA SER A 30 4.11 5.36 5.91
C SER A 30 3.07 5.55 4.80
N LYS A 31 2.11 6.48 4.98
CA LYS A 31 1.11 6.81 3.96
C LYS A 31 1.76 7.40 2.71
N GLN A 32 2.76 8.26 2.86
CA GLN A 32 3.50 8.82 1.74
C GLN A 32 4.27 7.74 0.98
N ALA A 33 4.98 6.85 1.68
CA ALA A 33 5.71 5.74 1.04
C ALA A 33 4.76 4.83 0.23
N ILE A 34 3.62 4.46 0.81
CA ILE A 34 2.57 3.70 0.10
C ILE A 34 2.05 4.48 -1.11
N ALA A 35 1.83 5.79 -0.97
CA ALA A 35 1.34 6.64 -2.05
C ALA A 35 2.35 6.75 -3.21
N ILE A 36 3.64 6.88 -2.93
CA ILE A 36 4.69 6.90 -3.96
C ILE A 36 4.71 5.56 -4.70
N GLY A 37 4.69 4.44 -3.97
CA GLY A 37 4.62 3.09 -4.57
C GLY A 37 3.38 2.89 -5.45
N LEU A 38 2.20 3.31 -4.99
CA LEU A 38 0.96 3.24 -5.79
C LEU A 38 1.00 4.16 -7.02
N SER A 39 1.61 5.35 -6.92
CA SER A 39 1.81 6.22 -8.07
C SER A 39 2.78 5.63 -9.10
N LYS A 40 3.85 4.97 -8.66
CA LYS A 40 4.76 4.22 -9.55
C LYS A 40 4.02 3.08 -10.25
N ALA A 41 3.20 2.31 -9.53
CA ALA A 41 2.38 1.25 -10.12
C ALA A 41 1.46 1.77 -11.22
N ARG A 42 0.75 2.89 -10.99
CA ARG A 42 -0.14 3.50 -11.98
C ARG A 42 0.61 3.97 -13.22
N ARG A 43 1.75 4.63 -13.03
CA ARG A 43 2.61 5.07 -14.15
C ARG A 43 3.24 3.92 -14.93
N SER A 44 3.36 2.74 -14.33
CA SER A 44 3.76 1.50 -15.01
C SER A 44 2.58 0.74 -15.62
N GLY A 45 1.42 1.38 -15.79
CA GLY A 45 0.24 0.79 -16.44
C GLY A 45 -0.59 -0.15 -15.56
N VAL A 46 -0.32 -0.25 -14.25
CA VAL A 46 -1.17 -1.03 -13.35
C VAL A 46 -2.45 -0.24 -13.06
N LYS A 47 -3.59 -0.74 -13.55
CA LYS A 47 -4.93 -0.15 -13.38
C LYS A 47 -5.44 -0.27 -11.92
N VAL A 48 -4.85 0.51 -11.01
CA VAL A 48 -5.25 0.58 -9.60
C VAL A 48 -6.14 1.81 -9.39
N PRO A 49 -7.44 1.64 -9.12
CA PRO A 49 -8.32 2.78 -8.86
C PRO A 49 -7.89 3.53 -7.58
N ALA A 50 -8.31 4.79 -7.49
CA ALA A 50 -8.24 5.49 -6.21
C ALA A 50 -9.29 4.90 -5.25
N PRO A 51 -9.03 4.85 -3.93
CA PRO A 51 -10.04 4.43 -2.96
C PRO A 51 -11.30 5.31 -3.03
N ARG A 52 -12.48 4.74 -2.79
CA ARG A 52 -13.76 5.49 -2.83
C ARG A 52 -13.75 6.71 -1.90
N ARG A 53 -13.24 6.55 -0.68
CA ARG A 53 -13.10 7.60 0.35
C ARG A 53 -11.87 8.50 0.18
N SER A 54 -11.33 8.65 -1.04
CA SER A 54 -10.20 9.55 -1.29
C SER A 54 -10.69 10.93 -1.72
N SER A 55 -9.94 11.99 -1.40
CA SER A 55 -10.28 13.34 -1.81
C SER A 55 -10.32 13.49 -3.34
N ALA A 56 -11.06 14.50 -3.83
CA ALA A 56 -11.13 14.79 -5.27
C ALA A 56 -9.73 14.96 -5.89
N GLY A 57 -8.82 15.66 -5.20
CA GLY A 57 -7.43 15.81 -5.61
C GLY A 57 -6.67 14.48 -5.71
N ALA A 58 -6.87 13.56 -4.76
CA ALA A 58 -6.25 12.24 -4.80
C ALA A 58 -6.78 11.39 -5.97
N ARG A 59 -8.09 11.45 -6.26
CA ARG A 59 -8.70 10.79 -7.42
C ARG A 59 -8.17 11.35 -8.74
N ARG A 60 -8.12 12.68 -8.87
CA ARG A 60 -7.55 13.38 -10.03
C ARG A 60 -6.10 12.99 -10.25
N LYS A 61 -5.29 12.96 -9.19
CA LYS A 61 -3.89 12.53 -9.27
C LYS A 61 -3.75 11.07 -9.71
N ALA A 62 -4.59 10.16 -9.22
CA ALA A 62 -4.56 8.75 -9.64
C ALA A 62 -4.86 8.60 -11.14
N ARG A 63 -5.88 9.30 -11.65
CA ARG A 63 -6.20 9.33 -13.09
C ARG A 63 -5.04 9.88 -13.91
N ARG A 64 -4.46 11.00 -13.48
CA ARG A 64 -3.27 11.60 -14.13
C ARG A 64 -2.04 10.68 -14.10
N ASP A 65 -1.81 9.93 -13.03
CA ASP A 65 -0.68 8.99 -12.97
C ASP A 65 -0.90 7.80 -13.92
N LEU A 66 -2.15 7.37 -14.16
CA LEU A 66 -2.48 6.36 -15.16
C LEU A 66 -2.29 6.88 -16.59
N SER A 67 -2.79 8.08 -16.90
CA SER A 67 -2.64 8.67 -18.24
C SER A 67 -1.17 8.94 -18.58
N ARG A 68 -0.39 9.43 -17.61
CA ARG A 68 1.07 9.59 -17.76
C ARG A 68 1.81 8.27 -17.96
N GLY A 69 1.24 7.14 -17.58
CA GLY A 69 1.82 5.82 -17.84
C GLY A 69 1.58 5.31 -19.26
N GLN A 70 0.63 5.91 -19.99
CA GLN A 70 0.31 5.56 -21.38
C GLN A 70 1.17 6.32 -22.40
N ARG A 71 1.75 7.45 -21.99
CA ARG A 71 2.61 8.28 -22.85
C ARG A 71 4.06 8.11 -22.43
N ARG A 72 4.97 7.98 -23.39
CA ARG A 72 6.42 8.09 -23.14
C ARG A 72 6.74 9.58 -23.02
N HIS A 73 7.25 9.99 -21.87
CA HIS A 73 7.71 11.36 -21.64
C HIS A 73 8.92 11.33 -20.74
N GLU A 74 9.99 11.99 -21.17
CA GLU A 74 11.23 12.11 -20.41
C GLU A 74 11.10 13.12 -19.30
N ARG A 75 11.46 12.75 -18.08
CA ARG A 75 11.39 13.71 -16.96
C ARG A 75 12.71 14.47 -16.93
N SER A 76 12.63 15.80 -16.94
CA SER A 76 13.78 16.68 -16.70
C SER A 76 14.68 16.17 -15.55
N ALA A 77 15.94 15.90 -15.86
CA ALA A 77 16.92 15.37 -14.91
C ALA A 77 17.08 16.29 -13.68
N ARG A 78 17.11 17.62 -13.89
CA ARG A 78 17.15 18.63 -12.82
C ARG A 78 15.98 18.47 -11.84
N ARG A 79 14.76 18.32 -12.35
CA ARG A 79 13.57 18.10 -11.50
C ARG A 79 13.63 16.77 -10.76
N GLN A 80 14.12 15.71 -11.41
CA GLN A 80 14.29 14.42 -10.76
C GLN A 80 15.30 14.48 -9.61
N GLY A 81 16.44 15.15 -9.83
CA GLY A 81 17.49 15.37 -8.85
C GLY A 81 16.98 16.14 -7.64
N ALA A 82 16.32 17.28 -7.85
CA ALA A 82 15.74 18.11 -6.79
C ALA A 82 14.75 17.32 -5.91
N VAL A 83 13.82 16.58 -6.53
CA VAL A 83 12.85 15.75 -5.80
C VAL A 83 13.55 14.65 -5.00
N ARG A 84 14.57 13.99 -5.58
CA ARG A 84 15.34 12.96 -4.87
C ARG A 84 16.11 13.55 -3.69
N GLY A 85 16.72 14.72 -3.86
CA GLY A 85 17.43 15.44 -2.80
C GLY A 85 16.51 15.79 -1.64
N ALA A 86 15.33 16.35 -1.93
CA ALA A 86 14.32 16.63 -0.91
C ALA A 86 13.88 15.37 -0.16
N LEU A 87 13.58 14.29 -0.89
CA LEU A 87 13.18 13.03 -0.24
C LEU A 87 14.31 12.39 0.57
N ARG A 88 15.58 12.58 0.24
CA ARG A 88 16.71 12.04 1.03
C ARG A 88 16.78 12.63 2.43
N ARG A 89 16.30 13.86 2.63
CA ARG A 89 16.24 14.53 3.95
C ARG A 89 15.11 13.99 4.84
N GLU A 90 14.14 13.30 4.26
CA GLU A 90 13.03 12.71 5.01
C GLU A 90 13.49 11.50 5.84
N PRO A 91 12.81 11.21 6.97
CA PRO A 91 13.19 10.08 7.82
C PRO A 91 12.91 8.73 7.15
N ARG A 92 13.68 7.72 7.55
CA ARG A 92 13.48 6.32 7.14
C ARG A 92 12.64 5.52 8.15
N SER A 93 12.51 6.01 9.38
CA SER A 93 11.74 5.39 10.47
C SER A 93 10.25 5.23 10.14
N SER A 94 9.74 6.00 9.18
CA SER A 94 8.37 5.95 8.67
C SER A 94 7.99 4.61 8.01
N VAL A 95 8.97 3.79 7.61
CA VAL A 95 8.76 2.43 7.09
C VAL A 95 9.26 1.33 8.04
N SER A 96 9.47 1.68 9.31
CA SER A 96 9.74 0.71 10.37
C SER A 96 8.58 -0.28 10.53
N ARG A 97 8.88 -1.45 11.12
CA ARG A 97 7.85 -2.46 11.42
C ARG A 97 6.73 -1.87 12.28
N ARG A 98 7.07 -1.04 13.28
CA ARG A 98 6.12 -0.37 14.16
C ARG A 98 5.25 0.62 13.40
N ALA A 99 5.82 1.49 12.56
CA ALA A 99 5.08 2.49 11.79
C ALA A 99 4.10 1.83 10.79
N LEU A 100 4.56 0.81 10.07
CA LEU A 100 3.70 0.04 9.15
C LEU A 100 2.58 -0.70 9.91
N SER A 101 2.88 -1.28 11.07
CA SER A 101 1.89 -1.94 11.93
C SER A 101 0.83 -0.95 12.45
N ALA A 102 1.23 0.26 12.85
CA ALA A 102 0.30 1.29 13.28
C ALA A 102 -0.64 1.71 12.13
N GLN A 103 -0.10 1.90 10.93
CA GLN A 103 -0.89 2.26 9.75
C GLN A 103 -1.89 1.14 9.36
N THR A 104 -1.49 -0.13 9.42
CA THR A 104 -2.40 -1.25 9.11
C THR A 104 -3.49 -1.40 10.17
N ARG A 105 -3.15 -1.24 11.46
CA ARG A 105 -4.14 -1.22 12.55
C ARG A 105 -5.16 -0.10 12.37
N ARG A 106 -4.70 1.12 12.06
CA ARG A 106 -5.59 2.27 11.78
C ARG A 106 -6.52 2.00 10.61
N ALA A 107 -5.99 1.44 9.51
CA ALA A 107 -6.81 1.07 8.35
C ALA A 107 -7.83 -0.03 8.67
N ALA A 108 -7.48 -0.99 9.53
CA ALA A 108 -8.40 -2.03 9.96
C ALA A 108 -9.55 -1.49 10.83
N ARG A 109 -9.27 -0.53 11.72
CA ARG A 109 -10.29 0.13 12.55
C ARG A 109 -11.33 0.92 11.74
N GLN A 110 -10.98 1.41 10.55
CA GLN A 110 -11.90 2.15 9.69
C GLN A 110 -12.86 1.25 8.88
N ARG A 111 -12.73 -0.08 8.97
CA ARG A 111 -13.58 -1.01 8.22
C ARG A 111 -14.96 -1.15 8.85
N SER A 112 -16.00 -1.09 8.02
CA SER A 112 -17.38 -1.32 8.48
C SER A 112 -17.58 -2.78 8.91
N ALA A 113 -18.66 -3.06 9.66
CA ALA A 113 -19.03 -4.42 10.04
C ALA A 113 -19.18 -5.33 8.80
N ARG A 114 -19.78 -4.79 7.72
CA ARG A 114 -19.94 -5.49 6.43
C ARG A 114 -18.59 -5.84 5.80
N GLU A 115 -17.64 -4.91 5.76
CA GLU A 115 -16.30 -5.15 5.21
C GLU A 115 -15.51 -6.18 6.06
N ARG A 116 -15.64 -6.11 7.39
CA ARG A 116 -15.03 -7.10 8.30
C ARG A 116 -15.62 -8.49 8.07
N ARG A 117 -16.95 -8.62 7.96
CA ARG A 117 -17.64 -9.89 7.67
C ARG A 117 -17.24 -10.46 6.30
N ALA A 118 -17.16 -9.62 5.27
CA ALA A 118 -16.72 -10.04 3.94
C ALA A 118 -15.27 -10.55 3.93
N ALA A 119 -14.37 -9.87 4.64
CA ALA A 119 -12.98 -10.30 4.79
C ALA A 119 -12.88 -11.64 5.53
N ALA A 120 -13.66 -11.83 6.60
CA ALA A 120 -13.72 -13.10 7.34
C ALA A 120 -14.25 -14.25 6.44
N LYS A 121 -15.35 -14.04 5.73
CA LYS A 121 -15.89 -15.02 4.76
C LYS A 121 -14.86 -15.40 3.70
N LYS A 122 -14.15 -14.40 3.13
CA LYS A 122 -13.07 -14.66 2.16
C LYS A 122 -11.94 -15.48 2.76
N ALA A 123 -11.51 -15.16 3.98
CA ALA A 123 -10.47 -15.90 4.66
C ALA A 123 -10.87 -17.36 4.93
N LEU A 124 -12.13 -17.63 5.30
CA LEU A 124 -12.63 -19.01 5.48
C LEU A 124 -12.56 -19.81 4.17
N ARG A 125 -12.94 -19.18 3.05
CA ARG A 125 -12.87 -19.81 1.71
C ARG A 125 -11.44 -20.19 1.30
N THR A 126 -10.44 -19.40 1.69
CA THR A 126 -9.04 -19.63 1.29
C THR A 126 -8.21 -20.37 2.33
N LYS A 127 -8.69 -20.52 3.56
CA LYS A 127 -7.98 -21.24 4.63
C LYS A 127 -8.20 -22.73 4.50
N GLY A 128 -7.11 -23.50 4.43
CA GLY A 128 -7.13 -24.95 4.60
C GLY A 128 -7.48 -25.37 6.05
N PRO A 129 -7.73 -26.68 6.28
CA PRO A 129 -8.21 -27.21 7.56
C PRO A 129 -7.35 -26.80 8.76
N ALA A 130 -6.02 -26.91 8.64
CA ALA A 130 -5.08 -26.55 9.70
C ALA A 130 -5.17 -25.07 10.11
N LEU A 131 -5.32 -24.16 9.14
CA LEU A 131 -5.45 -22.72 9.40
C LEU A 131 -6.83 -22.32 9.97
N ARG A 132 -7.86 -23.14 9.74
CA ARG A 132 -9.17 -22.98 10.39
C ARG A 132 -9.08 -23.41 11.85
N ARG A 133 -8.48 -24.57 12.12
CA ARG A 133 -8.27 -25.11 13.48
C ARG A 133 -7.43 -24.17 14.34
N SER A 134 -6.31 -23.66 13.83
CA SER A 134 -5.47 -22.70 14.57
C SER A 134 -6.17 -21.39 14.87
N ALA A 135 -7.01 -20.90 13.95
CA ALA A 135 -7.81 -19.71 14.16
C ALA A 135 -8.90 -19.91 15.23
N ALA A 136 -9.56 -21.08 15.25
CA ALA A 136 -10.53 -21.43 16.28
C ALA A 136 -9.88 -21.53 17.67
N ARG A 137 -8.73 -22.22 17.78
CA ARG A 137 -7.94 -22.28 19.03
C ARG A 137 -7.55 -20.89 19.52
N LYS A 138 -7.09 -20.02 18.63
CA LYS A 138 -6.77 -18.63 18.97
C LYS A 138 -8.00 -17.86 19.45
N ALA A 139 -9.15 -18.03 18.80
CA ALA A 139 -10.38 -17.36 19.17
C ALA A 139 -10.86 -17.79 20.57
N ALA A 140 -10.82 -19.10 20.88
CA ALA A 140 -11.12 -19.62 22.21
C ALA A 140 -10.21 -18.99 23.27
N ARG A 141 -8.89 -18.98 23.04
CA ARG A 141 -7.91 -18.38 23.95
C ARG A 141 -8.13 -16.88 24.18
N THR A 142 -8.62 -16.15 23.19
CA THR A 142 -8.90 -14.71 23.31
C THR A 142 -10.27 -14.40 23.90
N ARG A 143 -11.20 -15.36 23.98
CA ARG A 143 -12.50 -15.21 24.64
C ARG A 143 -12.45 -15.57 26.12
N ALA A 144 -11.49 -16.40 26.52
CA ALA A 144 -11.23 -16.77 27.91
C ALA A 144 -10.36 -15.74 28.67
N ARG A 145 -10.09 -14.59 28.05
CA ARG A 145 -9.46 -13.40 28.65
C ARG A 145 -10.46 -12.26 28.60
#